data_AF-Q0FWF2-F1
#
_entry.id   AF-Q0FWF2-F1
#
_cell.length_a   1.000
_cell.length_b   1.000
_cell.length_c   1.000
_cell.angle_alpha   90.00
_cell.angle_beta   90.00
_cell.angle_gamma   90.00
#
_symmetry.space_group_name_H-M   'P 1'
#
loop_
_entity.id
_entity.type
_entity.pdbx_description
1 polymer ?
#
loop_
_entity_poly.entity_id
_entity_poly.type
_entity_poly.pdbx_seq_one_letter_code
_entity_poly.pdbx_strand_id
1 'polypeptide(L)'
;MILLSLLWILPIMGQIGANPILTLSLIGPLLPTPEALGISPTALAVALICGWILTGITSPFTATTLLIARFGGITPYQVGWVWNRGFFCAVMVLLSLWVLLFAYVLG
;
A
#
# COMPACT_ATOMS: atom_id res chain seq x y z
N MET A 1 0.75 -15.51 -3.30
CA MET A 1 0.87 -14.61 -4.48
C MET A 1 -0.20 -13.52 -4.47
N ILE A 2 -1.50 -13.85 -4.38
CA ILE A 2 -2.56 -12.84 -4.42
C ILE A 2 -2.45 -11.76 -3.33
N LEU A 3 -2.10 -12.13 -2.09
CA LEU A 3 -1.92 -11.17 -1.00
C LEU A 3 -0.83 -10.12 -1.28
N LEU A 4 0.28 -10.53 -1.89
CA LEU A 4 1.32 -9.59 -2.30
C LEU A 4 0.80 -8.70 -3.42
N SER A 5 0.09 -9.23 -4.42
CA SER A 5 -0.51 -8.42 -5.48
C SER A 5 -1.45 -7.35 -4.92
N LEU A 6 -2.23 -7.70 -3.89
CA LEU A 6 -3.11 -6.76 -3.19
C LEU A 6 -2.33 -5.71 -2.40
N LEU A 7 -1.24 -6.08 -1.73
CA LEU A 7 -0.35 -5.11 -1.10
C LEU A 7 0.23 -4.13 -2.14
N TRP A 8 0.65 -4.62 -3.30
CA TRP A 8 1.36 -3.83 -4.32
C TRP A 8 0.45 -2.96 -5.19
N ILE A 9 -0.79 -3.38 -5.46
CA ILE A 9 -1.69 -2.59 -6.31
C ILE A 9 -2.04 -1.24 -5.68
N LEU A 10 -2.13 -1.16 -4.35
CA LEU A 10 -2.45 0.08 -3.65
C LEU A 10 -1.39 1.19 -3.85
N PRO A 11 -0.09 0.98 -3.59
CA PRO A 11 0.92 2.02 -3.83
C PRO A 11 1.10 2.36 -5.30
N ILE A 12 0.86 1.40 -6.21
CA ILE A 12 0.87 1.64 -7.67
C ILE A 12 -0.26 2.60 -8.06
N MET A 13 -1.48 2.31 -7.62
CA MET A 13 -2.64 3.19 -7.85
C MET A 13 -2.43 4.56 -7.19
N GLY A 14 -1.73 4.60 -6.05
CA GLY A 14 -1.25 5.81 -5.41
C GLY A 14 -0.41 6.72 -6.31
N GLN A 15 0.32 6.17 -7.28
CA GLN A 15 1.16 6.94 -8.20
C GLN A 15 0.38 7.63 -9.31
N ILE A 16 -0.91 7.31 -9.48
CA ILE A 16 -1.80 7.97 -10.44
C ILE A 16 -2.90 8.78 -9.75
N GLY A 17 -2.72 9.09 -8.45
CA GLY A 17 -3.61 9.95 -7.68
C GLY A 17 -4.77 9.22 -7.01
N ALA A 18 -4.88 7.89 -7.15
CA ALA A 18 -5.89 7.15 -6.42
C ALA A 18 -5.51 7.04 -4.93
N ASN A 19 -6.41 7.45 -4.05
CA ASN A 19 -6.25 7.18 -2.63
C ASN A 19 -6.59 5.70 -2.32
N PRO A 20 -6.14 5.15 -1.19
CA PRO A 20 -6.41 3.75 -0.85
C PRO A 20 -7.90 3.40 -0.78
N ILE A 21 -8.75 4.32 -0.33
CA ILE A 21 -10.21 4.11 -0.27
C ILE A 21 -10.76 3.85 -1.67
N LEU A 22 -10.43 4.72 -2.64
CA LEU A 22 -10.84 4.60 -4.02
C LEU A 22 -10.37 3.26 -4.60
N THR A 23 -9.10 2.91 -4.40
CA THR A 23 -8.56 1.63 -4.88
C THR A 23 -9.33 0.45 -4.27
N LEU A 24 -9.57 0.44 -2.96
CA LEU A 24 -10.30 -0.62 -2.28
C LEU A 24 -11.77 -0.71 -2.69
N SER A 25 -12.44 0.42 -2.90
CA SER A 25 -13.81 0.45 -3.41
C SER A 25 -13.92 -0.11 -4.82
N LEU A 26 -12.89 0.07 -5.66
CA LEU A 26 -12.85 -0.48 -7.02
C LEU A 26 -12.53 -1.98 -7.05
N ILE A 27 -11.55 -2.43 -6.26
CA ILE A 27 -11.11 -3.83 -6.30
C ILE A 27 -11.91 -4.73 -5.37
N GLY A 28 -12.47 -4.20 -4.29
CA GLY A 28 -13.14 -4.96 -3.22
C GLY A 28 -14.21 -5.92 -3.74
N PRO A 29 -15.15 -5.48 -4.60
CA PRO A 29 -16.17 -6.35 -5.18
C PRO A 29 -15.61 -7.45 -6.11
N LEU A 30 -14.38 -7.29 -6.62
CA LEU A 30 -13.71 -8.25 -7.49
C LEU A 30 -12.91 -9.29 -6.71
N LEU A 31 -12.69 -9.07 -5.40
CA LEU A 31 -11.92 -10.00 -4.58
C LEU A 31 -12.76 -11.24 -4.27
N PRO A 32 -12.21 -12.45 -4.48
CA PRO A 32 -12.82 -13.67 -3.96
C PRO A 32 -12.91 -13.60 -2.43
N THR A 33 -13.84 -14.36 -1.85
CA THR A 33 -13.92 -14.44 -0.39
C THR A 33 -12.62 -15.04 0.18
N PRO A 34 -12.22 -14.69 1.42
CA PRO A 34 -11.02 -15.27 2.05
C PRO A 34 -11.02 -16.80 2.03
N GLU A 35 -12.18 -17.42 2.23
CA GLU A 35 -12.35 -18.88 2.22
C GLU A 35 -12.05 -19.47 0.84
N ALA A 36 -12.49 -18.81 -0.24
CA ALA A 36 -12.18 -19.22 -1.62
C ALA A 36 -10.69 -19.11 -1.95
N LEU A 37 -9.97 -18.25 -1.23
CA LEU A 37 -8.52 -18.08 -1.34
C LEU A 37 -7.73 -18.99 -0.39
N GLY A 38 -8.41 -19.76 0.47
CA GLY A 38 -7.79 -20.63 1.45
C GLY A 38 -6.99 -19.89 2.52
N ILE A 39 -7.36 -18.64 2.84
CA ILE A 39 -6.67 -17.79 3.82
C ILE A 39 -7.64 -17.24 4.86
N SER A 40 -7.13 -16.86 6.03
CA SER A 40 -7.97 -16.19 7.03
C SER A 40 -8.41 -14.79 6.56
N PRO A 41 -9.62 -14.33 6.93
CA PRO A 41 -10.06 -12.96 6.66
C PRO A 41 -9.09 -11.91 7.22
N THR A 42 -8.46 -12.20 8.36
CA THR A 42 -7.44 -11.34 8.96
C THR A 42 -6.20 -11.23 8.10
N ALA A 43 -5.72 -12.31 7.49
CA ALA A 43 -4.58 -12.26 6.57
C ALA A 43 -4.86 -11.38 5.34
N LEU A 44 -6.07 -11.46 4.79
CA LEU A 44 -6.51 -10.57 3.71
C LEU A 44 -6.51 -9.11 4.17
N ALA A 45 -7.09 -8.81 5.34
CA ALA A 45 -7.13 -7.46 5.90
C ALA A 45 -5.71 -6.89 6.13
N VAL A 46 -4.79 -7.70 6.67
CA VAL A 46 -3.39 -7.31 6.91
C VAL A 46 -2.72 -6.91 5.59
N ALA A 47 -2.89 -7.68 4.52
CA ALA A 47 -2.32 -7.34 3.21
C ALA A 47 -2.84 -5.99 2.66
N LEU A 48 -4.14 -5.75 2.76
CA LEU A 48 -4.77 -4.51 2.29
C LEU A 48 -4.30 -3.29 3.10
N ILE A 49 -4.20 -3.41 4.43
CA ILE A 49 -3.71 -2.33 5.30
C ILE A 49 -2.23 -2.06 5.03
N CYS A 50 -1.41 -3.08 4.81
CA CYS A 50 -0.01 -2.90 4.44
C CYS A 50 0.14 -2.11 3.13
N GLY A 51 -0.65 -2.47 2.11
CA GLY A 51 -0.69 -1.72 0.85
C GLY A 51 -1.13 -0.27 1.04
N TRP A 52 -2.14 -0.03 1.88
CA TRP A 52 -2.64 1.32 2.18
C TRP A 52 -1.54 2.21 2.76
N ILE A 53 -0.83 1.71 3.77
CA ILE A 53 0.23 2.47 4.44
C ILE A 53 1.35 2.79 3.44
N LEU A 54 1.72 1.85 2.57
CA LEU A 54 2.70 2.09 1.50
C LEU A 54 2.26 3.21 0.55
N THR A 55 0.99 3.25 0.14
CA THR A 55 0.44 4.37 -0.65
C THR A 55 0.63 5.71 0.05
N GLY A 56 0.36 5.77 1.35
CA GLY A 56 0.51 6.97 2.16
C GLY A 56 1.95 7.51 2.20
N ILE A 57 2.94 6.61 2.17
CA ILE A 57 4.37 6.93 2.22
C ILE A 57 4.89 7.45 0.86
N THR A 58 4.51 6.78 -0.24
CA THR A 58 5.18 7.03 -1.54
C THR A 58 4.39 7.92 -2.50
N SER A 59 3.08 8.09 -2.32
CA SER A 59 2.25 8.80 -3.30
C SER A 59 2.55 10.31 -3.32
N PRO A 60 2.74 10.92 -4.51
CA PRO A 60 2.90 12.36 -4.65
C PRO A 60 1.57 13.14 -4.54
N PHE A 61 0.44 12.45 -4.31
CA PHE A 61 -0.90 13.03 -4.29
C PHE A 61 -1.54 13.05 -2.89
N THR A 62 -0.86 12.55 -1.86
CA THR A 62 -1.38 12.61 -0.49
C THR A 62 -1.32 14.05 0.02
N ALA A 63 -2.29 14.42 0.88
CA ALA A 63 -2.34 15.75 1.47
C ALA A 63 -1.01 16.12 2.16
N THR A 64 -0.42 15.19 2.90
CA THR A 64 0.87 15.38 3.56
C THR A 64 1.98 15.68 2.55
N THR A 65 2.11 14.88 1.48
CA THR A 65 3.12 15.12 0.44
C THR A 65 2.93 16.47 -0.25
N LEU A 66 1.68 16.82 -0.60
CA LEU A 66 1.36 18.10 -1.24
C LEU A 66 1.64 19.31 -0.33
N LEU A 67 1.31 19.22 0.96
CA LEU A 67 1.57 20.29 1.93
C LEU A 67 3.07 20.48 2.16
N ILE A 68 3.84 19.39 2.33
CA ILE A 68 5.30 19.45 2.47
C ILE A 68 5.93 20.06 1.22
N ALA A 69 5.49 19.62 0.03
CA ALA A 69 5.97 20.16 -1.24
C ALA A 69 5.70 21.67 -1.36
N ARG A 70 4.49 22.11 -0.98
CA ARG A 70 4.10 23.53 -0.97
C ARG A 70 4.95 24.36 -0.01
N PHE A 71 5.17 23.89 1.21
CA PHE A 71 6.00 24.61 2.19
C PHE A 71 7.48 24.60 1.84
N GLY A 72 7.97 23.52 1.23
CA GLY A 72 9.36 23.40 0.80
C GLY A 72 9.67 24.10 -0.52
N GLY A 73 8.67 24.58 -1.27
CA GLY A 73 8.85 25.12 -2.62
C GLY A 73 9.41 24.09 -3.61
N ILE A 74 9.14 22.79 -3.38
CA ILE A 74 9.62 21.66 -4.18
C ILE A 74 8.47 20.89 -4.79
N THR A 75 8.77 19.94 -5.69
CA THR A 75 7.73 19.11 -6.30
C THR A 75 7.24 18.01 -5.34
N PRO A 76 5.96 17.61 -5.42
CA PRO A 76 5.44 16.46 -4.66
C PRO A 76 6.18 15.15 -4.93
N TYR A 77 6.74 14.97 -6.14
CA TYR A 77 7.56 13.81 -6.50
C TYR A 77 8.89 13.78 -5.74
N GLN A 78 9.51 14.93 -5.45
CA GLN A 78 10.72 14.96 -4.62
C GLN A 78 10.44 14.45 -3.20
N VAL A 79 9.30 14.81 -2.62
CA VAL A 79 8.89 14.33 -1.30
C VAL A 79 8.47 12.85 -1.34
N GLY A 80 7.57 12.48 -2.25
CA GLY A 80 7.01 11.12 -2.33
C GLY A 80 8.02 10.07 -2.79
N TRP A 81 8.93 10.40 -3.72
CA TRP A 81 9.90 9.43 -4.26
C TRP A 81 11.29 9.65 -3.69
N VAL A 82 11.86 10.85 -3.83
CA VAL A 82 13.30 11.04 -3.58
C VAL A 82 13.62 10.96 -2.09
N TRP A 83 12.80 11.58 -1.24
CA TRP A 83 12.99 11.55 0.20
C TRP A 83 12.61 10.20 0.81
N ASN A 84 11.55 9.57 0.29
CA ASN A 84 11.01 8.34 0.86
C ASN A 84 11.55 7.05 0.22
N ARG A 85 12.30 7.07 -0.90
CA ARG A 85 12.71 5.84 -1.63
C ARG A 85 13.36 4.77 -0.75
N GLY A 86 14.34 5.13 0.07
CA GLY A 86 15.08 4.16 0.88
C GLY A 86 14.19 3.56 1.96
N PHE A 87 13.43 4.42 2.63
CA PHE A 87 12.43 4.01 3.63
C PHE A 87 11.34 3.14 3.01
N PHE A 88 10.81 3.53 1.86
CA PHE A 88 9.81 2.79 1.11
C PHE A 88 10.32 1.40 0.72
N CYS A 89 11.52 1.28 0.16
CA CYS A 89 12.11 -0.01 -0.18
C CYS A 89 12.24 -0.92 1.06
N ALA A 90 12.74 -0.37 2.18
CA ALA A 90 12.87 -1.13 3.43
C ALA A 90 11.50 -1.59 3.96
N VAL A 91 10.54 -0.68 4.08
CA VAL A 91 9.19 -0.96 4.60
C VAL A 91 8.43 -1.90 3.66
N MET A 92 8.57 -1.76 2.35
CA MET A 92 7.99 -2.66 1.37
C MET A 92 8.44 -4.09 1.55
N VAL A 93 9.76 -4.32 1.71
CA VAL A 93 10.29 -5.67 1.97
C VAL A 93 9.76 -6.18 3.30
N LEU A 94 9.84 -5.38 4.36
CA LEU A 94 9.38 -5.77 5.69
C LEU A 94 7.88 -6.12 5.72
N LEU A 95 7.02 -5.30 5.12
CA LEU A 95 5.58 -5.55 5.06
C LEU A 95 5.23 -6.72 4.15
N SER A 96 5.96 -6.93 3.05
CA SER A 96 5.78 -8.11 2.20
C SER A 96 6.11 -9.39 2.98
N LEU A 97 7.21 -9.40 3.73
CA LEU A 97 7.58 -10.50 4.60
C LEU A 97 6.57 -10.69 5.74
N TRP A 98 6.08 -9.60 6.32
CA TRP A 98 5.08 -9.63 7.39
C TRP A 98 3.76 -10.25 6.92
N VAL A 99 3.26 -9.86 5.74
CA VAL A 99 2.05 -10.44 5.16
C VAL A 99 2.19 -11.94 4.97
N LEU A 100 3.34 -12.41 4.48
CA LEU A 100 3.60 -13.84 4.29
C LEU A 100 3.72 -14.57 5.63
N LEU A 101 4.47 -14.01 6.58
CA LEU A 101 4.61 -14.58 7.92
C LEU A 101 3.25 -14.71 8.61
N PHE A 102 2.44 -13.66 8.54
CA PHE A 102 1.11 -13.67 9.13
C PHE A 102 0.22 -14.72 8.47
N ALA A 103 0.17 -14.76 7.14
CA ALA A 103 -0.74 -15.63 6.40
C ALA A 103 -0.41 -17.13 6.49
N TYR A 104 0.85 -17.50 6.76
CA TYR A 104 1.30 -18.90 6.70
C TYR A 104 1.85 -19.46 8.01
N VAL A 105 2.10 -18.61 9.02
CA VAL A 105 2.72 -19.04 10.28
C VAL A 105 1.92 -18.61 11.49
N LEU A 106 1.38 -17.39 11.50
CA LEU A 106 0.77 -16.81 12.71
C LEU A 106 -0.76 -16.87 12.73
N GLY A 107 -1.42 -16.80 11.56
CA GLY A 107 -2.88 -16.74 11.41
C GLY A 107 -3.45 -17.86 10.59
#